data_AF-A0A843JS60-F1
#
_entry.id   AF-A0A843JS60-F1
#
_cell.length_a   1.000
_cell.length_b   1.000
_cell.length_c   1.000
_cell.angle_alpha   90.00
_cell.angle_beta   90.00
_cell.angle_gamma   90.00
#
_symmetry.space_group_name_H-M   'P 1'
#
loop_
_entity.id
_entity.type
_entity.pdbx_description
1 polymer ?
#
loop_
_entity_poly.entity_id
_entity_poly.type
_entity_poly.pdbx_seq_one_letter_code
_entity_poly.pdbx_strand_id
1 'polypeptide(L)'
;MHTPKTTLCTVCRGHKKLCGREVCPILEKKRIRESITHLINKDIFGASPSAFFVGDWNYPKVLVGPLVPPVYEGTEIFDLPESWHGKELDEIIKFRSLLVRSKEFLNVTEAKNPKGYLEKSQEIVMSRKPVDVELILKKAPHFTLEFSQFSPPTGPSGFVQSFKITENPKVPRVVDKINSDDIKAS
;
A
#
# COMPACT_ATOMS: atom_id res chain seq x y z
N MET A 1 9.17 -30.46 33.67
CA MET A 1 9.39 -30.45 32.20
C MET A 1 8.29 -29.61 31.56
N HIS A 2 8.58 -28.40 31.10
CA HIS A 2 7.62 -27.57 30.37
C HIS A 2 7.50 -28.12 28.95
N THR A 3 6.44 -28.88 28.67
CA THR A 3 6.07 -29.25 27.30
C THR A 3 5.77 -27.97 26.52
N PRO A 4 6.40 -27.73 25.37
CA PRO A 4 6.01 -26.60 24.54
C PRO A 4 4.55 -26.82 24.11
N LYS A 5 3.67 -25.86 24.42
CA LYS A 5 2.29 -25.86 23.91
C LYS A 5 2.36 -25.89 22.38
N THR A 6 2.27 -27.07 21.79
CA THR A 6 2.07 -27.21 20.35
C THR A 6 0.75 -26.52 20.02
N THR A 7 0.84 -25.36 19.37
CA THR A 7 -0.35 -24.63 18.96
C THR A 7 -1.19 -25.54 18.07
N LEU A 8 -2.50 -25.58 18.31
CA LEU A 8 -3.47 -26.41 17.58
C LEU A 8 -3.29 -26.32 16.05
N CYS A 9 -2.89 -25.14 15.55
CA CYS A 9 -2.55 -24.89 14.15
C CYS A 9 -1.41 -25.76 13.61
N THR A 10 -0.38 -26.04 14.41
CA THR A 10 0.79 -26.85 14.03
C THR A 10 0.41 -28.32 13.79
N VAL A 11 -0.56 -28.82 14.57
CA VAL A 11 -1.13 -30.18 14.40
C VAL A 11 -2.13 -30.20 13.25
N CYS A 12 -2.94 -29.14 13.13
CA CYS A 12 -3.98 -28.99 12.11
C CYS A 12 -3.40 -28.87 10.69
N ARG A 13 -2.27 -28.15 10.54
CA ARG A 13 -1.60 -27.81 9.27
C ARG A 13 -2.59 -27.33 8.18
N GLY A 14 -3.65 -26.66 8.60
CA GLY A 14 -4.71 -26.13 7.73
C GLY A 14 -5.71 -27.13 7.16
N HIS A 15 -5.43 -28.44 7.13
CA HIS A 15 -6.29 -29.43 6.45
C HIS A 15 -7.21 -30.22 7.40
N LYS A 16 -6.93 -30.24 8.71
CA LYS A 16 -7.72 -31.03 9.69
C LYS A 16 -8.90 -30.29 10.31
N LYS A 17 -9.11 -29.01 9.96
CA LYS A 17 -10.19 -28.12 10.47
C LYS A 17 -10.37 -28.15 12.01
N LEU A 18 -9.30 -28.38 12.78
CA LEU A 18 -9.38 -28.54 14.25
C LEU A 18 -9.85 -27.27 14.99
N CYS A 19 -9.74 -26.10 14.37
CA CYS A 19 -10.17 -24.84 14.97
C CYS A 19 -11.63 -24.46 14.68
N GLY A 20 -12.38 -25.30 13.94
CA GLY A 20 -13.80 -25.09 13.64
C GLY A 20 -14.13 -23.93 12.68
N ARG A 21 -13.14 -23.12 12.29
CA ARG A 21 -13.35 -22.02 11.33
C ARG A 21 -13.72 -22.55 9.95
N GLU A 22 -14.57 -21.82 9.23
CA GLU A 22 -14.93 -22.15 7.85
C GLU A 22 -13.72 -22.07 6.93
N VAL A 23 -12.94 -21.00 7.05
CA VAL A 23 -11.70 -20.77 6.28
C VAL A 23 -10.48 -20.74 7.20
N CYS A 24 -9.39 -21.40 6.78
CA CYS A 24 -8.12 -21.38 7.51
C CYS A 24 -7.31 -20.12 7.12
N PRO A 25 -7.06 -19.16 8.04
CA PRO A 25 -6.33 -17.93 7.70
C PRO A 25 -4.90 -18.17 7.22
N ILE A 26 -4.26 -19.25 7.65
CA ILE A 26 -2.90 -19.61 7.24
C ILE A 26 -2.87 -20.00 5.76
N LEU A 27 -3.85 -20.80 5.33
CA LEU A 27 -3.97 -21.21 3.94
C LEU A 27 -4.40 -20.03 3.06
N GLU A 28 -5.30 -19.18 3.54
CA GLU A 28 -5.74 -18.00 2.80
C GLU A 28 -4.58 -17.01 2.59
N LYS A 29 -3.79 -16.75 3.63
CA LYS A 29 -2.55 -15.95 3.52
C LYS A 29 -1.60 -16.53 2.48
N LYS A 30 -1.45 -17.86 2.41
CA LYS A 30 -0.61 -18.53 1.41
C LYS A 30 -1.18 -18.36 0.00
N ARG A 31 -2.49 -18.54 -0.17
CA ARG A 31 -3.20 -18.37 -1.44
C ARG A 31 -3.03 -16.96 -2.00
N ILE A 32 -3.27 -15.94 -1.17
CA ILE A 32 -3.08 -14.53 -1.54
C ILE A 32 -1.63 -14.28 -1.93
N ARG A 33 -0.67 -14.77 -1.12
CA ARG A 33 0.75 -14.67 -1.44
C ARG A 33 1.09 -15.25 -2.81
N GLU A 34 0.65 -16.47 -3.10
CA GLU A 34 0.92 -17.14 -4.38
C GLU A 34 0.31 -16.35 -5.56
N SER A 35 -0.88 -15.78 -5.36
CA SER A 35 -1.55 -14.96 -6.39
C SER A 35 -0.89 -13.62 -6.68
N ILE A 36 -0.05 -13.10 -5.77
CA ILE A 36 0.56 -11.76 -5.92
C ILE A 36 2.08 -11.84 -6.16
N THR A 37 2.75 -12.87 -5.65
CA THR A 37 4.23 -12.96 -5.67
C THR A 37 4.81 -12.86 -7.07
N HIS A 38 4.14 -13.39 -8.09
CA HIS A 38 4.59 -13.34 -9.48
C HIS A 38 4.44 -11.95 -10.13
N LEU A 39 3.57 -11.08 -9.58
CA LEU A 39 3.35 -9.71 -10.04
C LEU A 39 4.35 -8.73 -9.42
N ILE A 40 5.00 -9.12 -8.33
CA ILE A 40 5.90 -8.26 -7.58
C ILE A 40 7.33 -8.46 -8.07
N ASN A 41 7.88 -7.42 -8.67
CA ASN A 41 9.29 -7.37 -9.02
C ASN A 41 9.94 -6.08 -8.48
N LYS A 42 11.22 -5.91 -8.77
CA LYS A 42 11.97 -4.69 -8.49
C LYS A 42 11.42 -3.49 -9.27
N ASP A 43 11.08 -3.72 -10.53
CA ASP A 43 10.52 -2.73 -11.45
C ASP A 43 9.01 -2.91 -11.49
N ILE A 44 8.30 -1.87 -11.07
CA ILE A 44 6.84 -1.85 -10.94
C ILE A 44 6.33 -0.71 -11.80
N PHE A 45 5.40 -1.03 -12.67
CA PHE A 45 4.61 -0.06 -13.40
C PHE A 45 3.14 -0.28 -13.03
N GLY A 46 2.41 0.79 -12.73
CA GLY A 46 0.99 0.68 -12.43
C GLY A 46 0.33 1.99 -12.02
N ALA A 47 -0.99 1.94 -11.94
CA ALA A 47 -1.83 3.08 -11.62
C ALA A 47 -1.95 3.22 -10.10
N SER A 48 -1.15 4.13 -9.52
CA SER A 48 -1.19 4.46 -8.09
C SER A 48 -2.52 5.16 -7.76
N PRO A 49 -3.38 4.61 -6.88
CA PRO A 49 -4.48 5.38 -6.33
C PRO A 49 -3.97 6.59 -5.53
N SER A 50 -4.90 7.48 -5.13
CA SER A 50 -4.65 8.65 -4.28
C SER A 50 -4.32 8.25 -2.83
N ALA A 51 -3.30 7.41 -2.68
CA ALA A 51 -2.99 6.64 -1.48
C ALA A 51 -1.54 6.85 -1.08
N PHE A 52 -1.31 7.18 0.20
CA PHE A 52 0.02 7.52 0.70
C PHE A 52 0.28 6.88 2.06
N PHE A 53 1.43 6.25 2.18
CA PHE A 53 1.88 5.65 3.41
C PHE A 53 2.74 6.62 4.22
N VAL A 54 2.46 6.68 5.52
CA VAL A 54 3.29 7.37 6.52
C VAL A 54 3.54 6.41 7.67
N GLY A 55 4.81 6.12 7.94
CA GLY A 55 5.24 5.35 9.10
C GLY A 55 5.48 6.23 10.32
N ASP A 56 5.47 5.60 11.49
CA ASP A 56 5.76 6.20 12.80
C ASP A 56 7.20 5.93 13.27
N TRP A 57 7.80 4.85 12.78
CA TRP A 57 9.15 4.44 13.15
C TRP A 57 10.20 5.51 12.81
N ASN A 58 11.10 5.79 13.76
CA ASN A 58 12.23 6.72 13.64
C ASN A 58 11.85 8.22 13.54
N TYR A 59 10.69 8.61 14.08
CA TYR A 59 10.30 10.01 14.22
C TYR A 59 11.42 10.88 14.85
N PRO A 60 11.72 12.09 14.32
CA PRO A 60 10.97 12.82 13.28
C PRO A 60 11.35 12.45 11.83
N LYS A 61 12.27 11.51 11.61
CA LYS A 61 12.67 11.05 10.27
C LYS A 61 11.96 9.74 9.93
N VAL A 62 10.78 9.85 9.36
CA VAL A 62 9.85 8.75 9.12
C VAL A 62 9.97 8.17 7.72
N LEU A 63 9.42 6.98 7.53
CA LEU A 63 9.29 6.36 6.21
C LEU A 63 7.99 6.80 5.56
N VAL A 64 8.06 7.26 4.32
CA VAL A 64 6.87 7.68 3.56
C VAL A 64 6.93 7.25 2.11
N GLY A 65 5.77 7.25 1.45
CA GLY A 65 5.67 7.09 0.00
C GLY A 65 4.30 6.67 -0.50
N PRO A 66 4.02 6.85 -1.79
CA PRO A 66 2.77 6.42 -2.41
C PRO A 66 2.62 4.90 -2.42
N LEU A 67 1.39 4.46 -2.65
CA LEU A 67 1.06 3.04 -2.79
C LEU A 67 0.91 2.69 -4.26
N VAL A 68 1.88 1.99 -4.83
CA VAL A 68 1.89 1.65 -6.27
C VAL A 68 1.55 0.16 -6.45
N PRO A 69 0.42 -0.20 -7.07
CA PRO A 69 0.14 -1.59 -7.40
C PRO A 69 0.81 -2.00 -8.72
N PRO A 70 1.14 -3.29 -8.93
CA PRO A 70 1.67 -3.77 -10.20
C PRO A 70 0.55 -4.03 -11.25
N VAL A 71 -0.42 -3.13 -11.34
CA VAL A 71 -1.55 -3.19 -12.28
C VAL A 71 -1.95 -1.77 -12.73
N TYR A 72 -2.52 -1.64 -13.93
CA TYR A 72 -2.74 -0.35 -14.62
C TYR A 72 -4.17 0.18 -14.56
N GLU A 73 -5.15 -0.67 -14.21
CA GLU A 73 -6.57 -0.31 -14.31
C GLU A 73 -7.35 -0.70 -13.06
N GLY A 74 -8.41 0.04 -12.78
CA GLY A 74 -9.36 -0.28 -11.70
C GLY A 74 -8.78 -0.18 -10.29
N THR A 75 -7.65 0.53 -10.12
CA THR A 75 -6.94 0.62 -8.84
C THR A 75 -7.55 1.63 -7.87
N GLU A 76 -8.51 2.44 -8.32
CA GLU A 76 -9.25 3.40 -7.48
C GLU A 76 -9.88 2.70 -6.26
N ILE A 77 -10.47 1.52 -6.47
CA ILE A 77 -11.07 0.74 -5.38
C ILE A 77 -10.03 0.23 -4.38
N PHE A 78 -8.73 0.25 -4.67
CA PHE A 78 -7.73 -0.36 -3.78
C PHE A 78 -7.48 0.44 -2.50
N ASP A 79 -7.82 1.74 -2.51
CA ASP A 79 -7.68 2.65 -1.39
C ASP A 79 -8.91 3.57 -1.25
N LEU A 80 -10.11 3.04 -1.57
CA LEU A 80 -11.38 3.75 -1.42
C LEU A 80 -12.33 2.96 -0.50
N PRO A 81 -12.13 3.01 0.84
CA PRO A 81 -12.91 2.25 1.82
C PRO A 81 -14.43 2.44 1.72
N GLU A 82 -14.87 3.62 1.30
CA GLU A 82 -16.28 3.99 1.08
C GLU A 82 -16.95 3.08 0.05
N SER A 83 -16.17 2.57 -0.92
CA SER A 83 -16.64 1.67 -1.97
C SER A 83 -16.50 0.18 -1.61
N TRP A 84 -16.00 -0.16 -0.43
CA TRP A 84 -15.86 -1.56 0.00
C TRP A 84 -17.13 -2.13 0.63
N HIS A 85 -18.16 -1.31 0.85
CA HIS A 85 -19.42 -1.81 1.37
C HIS A 85 -20.03 -2.87 0.43
N GLY A 86 -20.39 -4.04 0.98
CA GLY A 86 -20.92 -5.16 0.21
C GLY A 86 -19.86 -5.99 -0.54
N LYS A 87 -18.56 -5.69 -0.37
CA LYS A 87 -17.46 -6.53 -0.86
C LYS A 87 -17.12 -7.64 0.13
N GLU A 88 -16.70 -8.77 -0.40
CA GLU A 88 -16.22 -9.87 0.42
C GLU A 88 -14.85 -9.52 1.04
N LEU A 89 -14.56 -10.09 2.21
CA LEU A 89 -13.33 -9.78 2.94
C LEU A 89 -12.07 -10.15 2.15
N ASP A 90 -12.13 -11.22 1.35
CA ASP A 90 -11.03 -11.66 0.49
C ASP A 90 -10.71 -10.64 -0.62
N GLU A 91 -11.72 -9.99 -1.19
CA GLU A 91 -11.55 -8.89 -2.14
C GLU A 91 -10.80 -7.72 -1.49
N ILE A 92 -11.23 -7.31 -0.28
CA ILE A 92 -10.59 -6.21 0.45
C ILE A 92 -9.14 -6.54 0.80
N ILE A 93 -8.88 -7.77 1.26
CA ILE A 93 -7.52 -8.22 1.54
C ILE A 93 -6.69 -8.17 0.25
N LYS A 94 -7.24 -8.60 -0.89
CA LYS A 94 -6.54 -8.57 -2.18
C LYS A 94 -6.20 -7.15 -2.62
N PHE A 95 -7.17 -6.23 -2.57
CA PHE A 95 -6.98 -4.80 -2.88
C PHE A 95 -5.77 -4.23 -2.12
N ARG A 96 -5.77 -4.44 -0.81
CA ARG A 96 -4.74 -3.93 0.09
C ARG A 96 -3.39 -4.64 -0.03
N SER A 97 -3.39 -5.92 -0.37
CA SER A 97 -2.19 -6.72 -0.54
C SER A 97 -1.42 -6.39 -1.82
N LEU A 98 -2.10 -5.88 -2.85
CA LEU A 98 -1.49 -5.48 -4.13
C LEU A 98 -0.73 -4.16 -4.05
N LEU A 99 -1.05 -3.32 -3.07
CA LEU A 99 -0.46 -2.00 -2.92
C LEU A 99 0.96 -2.08 -2.37
N VAL A 100 1.95 -1.85 -3.24
CA VAL A 100 3.35 -1.84 -2.87
C VAL A 100 3.68 -0.50 -2.22
N ARG A 101 4.15 -0.55 -0.96
CA ARG A 101 4.66 0.63 -0.25
C ARG A 101 6.04 1.00 -0.76
N SER A 102 6.15 2.11 -1.50
CA SER A 102 7.43 2.73 -1.79
C SER A 102 7.93 3.46 -0.54
N LYS A 103 9.17 3.18 -0.13
CA LYS A 103 9.74 3.70 1.12
C LYS A 103 10.91 4.64 0.86
N GLU A 104 10.81 5.85 1.39
CA GLU A 104 11.92 6.78 1.51
C GLU A 104 11.91 7.43 2.90
N PHE A 105 13.09 7.72 3.44
CA PHE A 105 13.19 8.42 4.71
C PHE A 105 13.09 9.93 4.49
N LEU A 106 12.14 10.57 5.14
CA LEU A 106 11.95 12.01 5.08
C LEU A 106 11.76 12.57 6.49
N ASN A 107 12.32 13.75 6.74
CA ASN A 107 12.02 14.50 7.95
C ASN A 107 10.66 15.16 7.79
N VAL A 108 9.81 15.07 8.82
CA VAL A 108 8.46 15.67 8.81
C VAL A 108 8.47 17.18 8.52
N THR A 109 9.57 17.88 8.81
CA THR A 109 9.70 19.31 8.50
C THR A 109 9.79 19.61 7.00
N GLU A 110 10.20 18.65 6.17
CA GLU A 110 10.31 18.78 4.72
C GLU A 110 8.94 18.88 4.04
N ALA A 111 7.88 18.42 4.71
CA ALA A 111 6.50 18.52 4.20
C ALA A 111 6.03 19.96 3.98
N LYS A 112 6.67 20.96 4.62
CA LYS A 112 6.37 22.38 4.42
C LYS A 112 6.83 22.91 3.07
N ASN A 113 7.93 22.37 2.54
CA ASN A 113 8.53 22.78 1.28
C ASN A 113 8.98 21.50 0.55
N PRO A 114 8.02 20.72 0.04
CA PRO A 114 8.25 19.42 -0.55
C PRO A 114 9.14 19.56 -1.79
N LYS A 115 10.05 18.60 -2.00
CA LYS A 115 10.92 18.56 -3.19
C LYS A 115 11.06 17.14 -3.70
N GLY A 116 11.22 16.99 -5.01
CA GLY A 116 11.65 15.74 -5.62
C GLY A 116 10.64 14.61 -5.39
N TYR A 117 11.01 13.59 -4.60
CA TYR A 117 10.12 12.45 -4.34
C TYR A 117 8.84 12.84 -3.59
N LEU A 118 8.94 13.72 -2.58
CA LEU A 118 7.78 14.10 -1.77
C LEU A 118 6.78 14.93 -2.57
N GLU A 119 7.28 15.88 -3.37
CA GLU A 119 6.49 16.74 -4.26
C GLU A 119 5.70 15.91 -5.28
N LYS A 120 6.37 15.01 -6.02
CA LYS A 120 5.70 14.07 -6.93
C LYS A 120 4.68 13.19 -6.21
N SER A 121 5.01 12.73 -5.02
CA SER A 121 4.08 11.91 -4.23
C SER A 121 2.83 12.69 -3.85
N GLN A 122 2.95 13.98 -3.53
CA GLN A 122 1.80 14.84 -3.25
C GLN A 122 0.93 15.06 -4.50
N GLU A 123 1.51 15.21 -5.69
CA GLU A 123 0.74 15.31 -6.94
C GLU A 123 -0.19 14.10 -7.15
N ILE A 124 0.29 12.89 -6.83
CA ILE A 124 -0.51 11.66 -6.91
C ILE A 124 -1.66 11.68 -5.90
N VAL A 125 -1.39 12.11 -4.66
CA VAL A 125 -2.42 12.18 -3.60
C VAL A 125 -3.48 13.23 -3.93
N MET A 126 -3.09 14.34 -4.55
CA MET A 126 -4.01 15.39 -4.97
C MET A 126 -4.85 15.01 -6.20
N SER A 127 -4.45 13.98 -6.94
CA SER A 127 -5.18 13.50 -8.12
C SER A 127 -6.50 12.87 -7.70
N ARG A 128 -7.57 13.21 -8.43
CA ARG A 128 -8.87 12.56 -8.28
C ARG A 128 -8.91 11.15 -8.87
N LYS A 129 -8.04 10.85 -9.82
CA LYS A 129 -7.96 9.54 -10.49
C LYS A 129 -6.63 8.87 -10.17
N PRO A 130 -6.56 7.53 -10.21
CA PRO A 130 -5.28 6.84 -10.17
C PRO A 130 -4.32 7.40 -11.22
N VAL A 131 -3.02 7.42 -10.88
CA VAL A 131 -1.95 8.00 -11.69
C VAL A 131 -0.95 6.91 -12.06
N ASP A 132 -0.63 6.78 -13.34
CA ASP A 132 0.38 5.87 -13.87
C ASP A 132 1.79 6.26 -13.43
N VAL A 133 2.44 5.33 -12.74
CA VAL A 133 3.74 5.53 -12.09
C VAL A 133 4.70 4.40 -12.43
N GLU A 134 5.93 4.78 -12.79
CA GLU A 134 7.10 3.92 -12.83
C GLU A 134 7.85 3.99 -11.50
N LEU A 135 7.92 2.85 -10.80
CA LEU A 135 8.60 2.67 -9.53
C LEU A 135 9.70 1.62 -9.68
N ILE A 136 10.94 2.02 -9.44
CA ILE A 136 12.08 1.09 -9.35
C ILE A 136 12.50 1.04 -7.88
N LEU A 137 12.47 -0.16 -7.30
CA LEU A 137 12.90 -0.41 -5.92
C LEU A 137 14.38 -0.78 -5.86
N LYS A 138 15.05 -0.57 -4.73
CA LYS A 138 16.46 -0.99 -4.55
C LYS A 138 16.64 -2.51 -4.64
N LYS A 139 15.62 -3.27 -4.21
CA LYS A 139 15.56 -4.73 -4.22
C LYS A 139 14.11 -5.16 -4.46
N ALA A 140 13.93 -6.34 -5.05
CA ALA A 140 12.60 -6.95 -5.14
C ALA A 140 12.00 -7.09 -3.73
N PRO A 141 10.80 -6.56 -3.47
CA PRO A 141 10.24 -6.55 -2.13
C PRO A 141 9.70 -7.94 -1.79
N HIS A 142 9.89 -8.35 -0.54
CA HIS A 142 9.33 -9.62 -0.08
C HIS A 142 7.84 -9.45 0.18
N PHE A 143 7.02 -10.38 -0.34
CA PHE A 143 5.61 -10.39 0.00
C PHE A 143 5.40 -10.84 1.44
N THR A 144 4.93 -9.91 2.27
CA THR A 144 4.55 -10.14 3.67
C THR A 144 3.15 -9.59 3.87
N LEU A 145 2.20 -10.48 4.15
CA LEU A 145 0.86 -10.06 4.55
C LEU A 145 0.77 -10.05 6.08
N GLU A 146 0.70 -8.85 6.66
CA GLU A 146 0.49 -8.66 8.09
C GLU A 146 -0.97 -8.34 8.34
N PHE A 147 -1.58 -9.09 9.25
CA PHE A 147 -2.94 -8.85 9.71
C PHE A 147 -2.85 -8.20 11.08
N SER A 148 -3.48 -7.05 11.22
CA SER A 148 -3.64 -6.34 12.48
C SER A 148 -5.12 -6.20 12.78
N GLN A 149 -5.47 -6.12 14.05
CA GLN A 149 -6.83 -5.73 14.46
C GLN A 149 -7.05 -4.22 14.31
N PHE A 150 -5.97 -3.44 14.20
CA PHE A 150 -6.00 -1.98 14.22
C PHE A 150 -5.65 -1.34 12.87
N SER A 151 -5.13 -2.14 11.92
CA SER A 151 -4.77 -1.64 10.59
C SER A 151 -5.24 -2.61 9.51
N PRO A 152 -5.61 -2.10 8.33
CA PRO A 152 -5.90 -2.96 7.19
C PRO A 152 -4.67 -3.80 6.84
N PRO A 153 -4.86 -4.92 6.15
CA PRO A 153 -3.75 -5.70 5.62
C PRO A 153 -2.82 -4.80 4.82
N THR A 154 -1.52 -5.02 4.96
CA THR A 154 -0.53 -4.21 4.26
C THR A 154 0.17 -5.05 3.21
N GLY A 155 0.32 -4.52 2.00
CA GLY A 155 1.06 -5.16 0.92
C GLY A 155 2.57 -5.25 1.15
N PRO A 156 3.33 -5.68 0.14
CA PRO A 156 4.80 -5.67 0.17
C PRO A 156 5.34 -4.24 0.30
N SER A 157 6.63 -4.12 0.61
CA SER A 157 7.28 -2.82 0.70
C SER A 157 8.75 -2.87 0.30
N GLY A 158 9.26 -1.78 -0.25
CA GLY A 158 10.66 -1.69 -0.67
C GLY A 158 11.16 -0.24 -0.67
N PHE A 159 12.47 -0.08 -0.50
CA PHE A 159 13.10 1.24 -0.61
C PHE A 159 13.17 1.69 -2.06
N VAL A 160 12.87 2.96 -2.31
CA VAL A 160 12.88 3.55 -3.66
C VAL A 160 14.31 3.68 -4.19
N GLN A 161 14.49 3.34 -5.46
CA GLN A 161 15.67 3.64 -6.26
C GLN A 161 15.36 4.72 -7.31
N SER A 162 14.21 4.63 -7.98
CA SER A 162 13.73 5.65 -8.93
C SER A 162 12.21 5.74 -8.86
N PHE A 163 11.68 6.93 -9.10
CA PHE A 163 10.26 7.22 -9.06
C PHE A 163 9.88 8.26 -10.11
N LYS A 164 8.98 7.89 -11.01
CA LYS A 164 8.54 8.75 -12.10
C LYS A 164 7.04 8.62 -12.33
N ILE A 165 6.38 9.77 -12.39
CA ILE A 165 5.01 9.89 -12.85
C ILE A 165 5.04 9.90 -14.39
N THR A 166 4.21 9.06 -15.01
CA THR A 166 4.20 8.89 -16.47
C THR A 166 3.00 9.52 -17.15
N GLU A 167 1.96 9.88 -16.39
CA GLU A 167 0.82 10.64 -16.89
C GLU A 167 0.62 11.94 -16.11
N ASN A 168 -0.15 12.89 -16.63
CA ASN A 168 -0.44 14.11 -15.89
C ASN A 168 -1.52 13.86 -14.81
N PRO A 169 -1.24 14.08 -13.51
CA PRO A 169 -2.21 13.92 -12.44
C PRO A 169 -3.45 14.80 -12.64
N LYS A 170 -4.64 14.25 -12.37
CA LYS A 170 -5.91 14.97 -12.55
C LYS A 170 -6.33 15.64 -11.25
N VAL A 171 -5.66 16.76 -10.94
CA VAL A 171 -5.92 17.54 -9.72
C VAL A 171 -7.15 18.45 -9.91
N PRO A 172 -8.12 18.44 -8.98
CA PRO A 172 -9.23 19.38 -9.01
C PRO A 172 -8.74 20.84 -8.89
N ARG A 173 -9.31 21.76 -9.69
CA ARG A 173 -8.91 23.19 -9.69
C ARG A 173 -8.91 23.86 -8.31
N VAL A 174 -9.83 23.46 -7.44
CA VAL A 174 -9.92 24.03 -6.08
C VAL A 174 -8.71 23.60 -5.24
N VAL A 175 -8.29 22.33 -5.36
CA VAL A 175 -7.12 21.79 -4.65
C VAL A 175 -5.85 22.43 -5.18
N ASP A 176 -5.71 22.50 -6.50
CA ASP A 176 -4.57 23.12 -7.17
C ASP A 176 -4.39 24.59 -6.75
N LYS A 177 -5.48 25.35 -6.75
CA LYS A 177 -5.50 26.75 -6.31
C LYS A 177 -5.07 26.93 -4.84
N ILE A 178 -5.49 26.02 -3.95
CA ILE A 178 -5.09 26.05 -2.54
C ILE A 178 -3.61 25.70 -2.40
N ASN A 179 -3.13 24.72 -3.15
CA ASN A 179 -1.74 24.29 -3.12
C ASN A 179 -0.78 25.36 -3.66
N SER A 180 -1.21 26.14 -4.66
CA SER A 180 -0.43 27.25 -5.24
C SER A 180 -0.53 28.56 -4.46
N ASP A 181 -1.19 28.58 -3.29
CA ASP A 181 -1.48 29.80 -2.51
C ASP A 181 -2.21 30.90 -3.32
N ASP A 182 -2.90 30.54 -4.41
CA ASP A 182 -3.64 31.44 -5.31
C ASP A 182 -5.01 31.85 -4.75
N ILE A 183 -5.16 31.78 -3.43
CA ILE A 183 -6.39 32.12 -2.73
C ILE A 183 -6.38 33.65 -2.51
N LYS A 184 -7.44 34.32 -2.97
CA LYS A 184 -7.61 35.74 -2.65
C LYS A 184 -7.83 35.87 -1.15
N ALA A 185 -7.00 36.69 -0.48
CA ALA A 185 -7.25 37.08 0.90
C ALA A 185 -8.64 37.73 0.99
N SER A 186 -9.51 37.15 1.82
CA SER A 186 -10.84 37.66 2.17
C SER A 186 -10.79 38.53 3.41
#